data_AF-A0A1H0UUG2-F1
#
_entry.id   AF-A0A1H0UUG2-F1
#
_cell.length_a   1.000
_cell.length_b   1.000
_cell.length_c   1.000
_cell.angle_alpha   90.00
_cell.angle_beta   90.00
_cell.angle_gamma   90.00
#
_symmetry.space_group_name_H-M   'P 1'
#
loop_
_entity.id
_entity.type
_entity.pdbx_description
1 polymer ?
#
loop_
_entity_poly.entity_id
_entity_poly.type
_entity_poly.pdbx_seq_one_letter_code
_entity_poly.pdbx_strand_id
1 'polypeptide(L)' 'MTKYLRNAVEKMKNHYIDKLLESGAYNNYEDQLQSLTLSELIEEYNKISLETNR' A
#
# COMPACT_ATOMS: atom_id res chain seq x y z
N MET A 1 15.28 -14.64 14.38
CA MET A 1 13.92 -14.14 14.70
C MET A 1 13.50 -12.92 13.88
N THR A 2 14.38 -11.94 13.64
CA THR A 2 14.07 -10.65 12.97
C THR A 2 13.65 -10.72 11.49
N LYS A 3 14.02 -11.79 10.77
CA LYS A 3 13.67 -11.96 9.34
C LYS A 3 12.18 -12.22 9.10
N TYR A 4 11.50 -12.90 10.02
CA TYR A 4 10.08 -13.24 9.86
C TYR A 4 9.20 -12.00 9.95
N LEU A 5 9.49 -11.10 10.90
CA LEU A 5 8.75 -9.85 11.05
C LEU A 5 9.00 -8.92 9.86
N ARG A 6 10.25 -8.78 9.42
CA ARG A 6 10.58 -7.99 8.23
C ARG A 6 9.84 -8.51 6.99
N ASN A 7 9.89 -9.81 6.74
CA ASN A 7 9.19 -10.41 5.59
C ASN A 7 7.67 -10.26 5.68
N ALA A 8 7.09 -10.33 6.88
CA ALA A 8 5.65 -10.12 7.07
C ALA A 8 5.26 -8.66 6.76
N VAL A 9 6.05 -7.69 7.23
CA VAL A 9 5.84 -6.28 6.96
C VAL A 9 6.00 -5.96 5.46
N GLU A 10 7.04 -6.49 4.82
CA GLU A 10 7.25 -6.33 3.37
C GLU A 10 6.11 -6.93 2.56
N LYS A 11 5.62 -8.13 2.93
CA LYS A 11 4.44 -8.73 2.30
C LYS A 11 3.20 -7.85 2.44
N MET A 12 2.96 -7.26 3.61
CA MET A 12 1.85 -6.35 3.82
C MET A 12 2.02 -5.06 3.01
N LYS A 13 3.21 -4.47 2.94
CA LYS A 13 3.46 -3.28 2.11
C LYS A 13 3.13 -3.56 0.66
N ASN A 14 3.65 -4.66 0.10
CA ASN A 14 3.40 -5.03 -1.28
C ASN A 14 1.91 -5.26 -1.54
N HIS A 15 1.19 -5.91 -0.61
CA HIS A 15 -0.25 -6.09 -0.73
C HIS A 15 -1.03 -4.78 -0.87
N TYR A 16 -0.70 -3.77 -0.06
CA TYR A 16 -1.37 -2.46 -0.16
C TYR A 16 -0.96 -1.70 -1.42
N ILE A 17 0.31 -1.75 -1.82
CA ILE A 17 0.78 -1.15 -3.07
C ILE A 17 0.01 -1.75 -4.25
N ASP A 18 -0.09 -3.08 -4.33
CA ASP A 18 -0.83 -3.77 -5.40
C ASP A 18 -2.30 -3.32 -5.41
N LYS A 19 -2.95 -3.21 -4.25
CA LYS A 19 -4.34 -2.74 -4.14
C LYS A 19 -4.53 -1.29 -4.58
N LEU A 20 -3.57 -0.43 -4.27
CA LEU A 20 -3.56 0.99 -4.63
C LEU A 20 -3.31 1.19 -6.14
N LEU A 21 -2.55 0.29 -6.77
CA LEU A 21 -2.36 0.26 -8.21
C LEU A 21 -3.58 -0.32 -8.93
N GLU A 22 -4.17 -1.39 -8.39
CA GLU A 22 -5.39 -2.03 -8.91
C GLU A 22 -6.60 -1.08 -8.90
N SER A 23 -6.68 -0.18 -7.93
CA SER A 23 -7.74 0.84 -7.88
C SER A 23 -7.62 1.89 -8.99
N GLY A 24 -6.47 1.96 -9.67
CA GLY A 24 -6.17 2.96 -10.68
C GLY A 24 -5.93 4.37 -10.11
N ALA A 25 -5.89 4.52 -8.78
CA ALA A 25 -5.64 5.80 -8.13
C ALA A 25 -4.17 6.23 -8.23
N TYR A 26 -3.26 5.26 -8.41
CA TYR A 26 -1.83 5.48 -8.54
C TYR A 26 -1.27 4.73 -9.75
N ASN A 27 -0.18 5.25 -10.32
CA ASN A 27 0.52 4.61 -11.43
C ASN A 27 1.76 3.85 -10.96
N ASN A 28 2.09 2.74 -11.62
CA ASN A 28 3.24 1.87 -11.32
C ASN A 28 4.62 2.56 -11.33
N TYR A 29 4.69 3.80 -11.81
CA TYR A 29 5.92 4.61 -11.89
C TYR A 29 6.03 5.64 -10.77
N GLU A 30 5.05 5.72 -9.87
CA GLU A 30 5.10 6.67 -8.76
C GLU A 30 5.97 6.11 -7.64
N ASP A 31 7.23 6.55 -7.61
CA ASP A 31 8.19 6.35 -6.50
C ASP A 31 7.59 6.73 -5.13
N GLN A 32 6.53 7.54 -5.15
CA GLN A 32 5.76 7.94 -3.98
C GLN A 32 5.23 6.72 -3.20
N LEU A 33 4.62 5.74 -3.86
CA LEU A 33 4.08 4.52 -3.21
C LEU A 33 5.16 3.68 -2.54
N GLN A 34 6.32 3.55 -3.19
CA GLN A 34 7.47 2.79 -2.65
C GLN A 34 8.09 3.49 -1.43
N SER A 35 8.03 4.83 -1.39
CA SER A 35 8.55 5.64 -0.29
C SER A 35 7.68 5.60 0.97
N LEU A 36 6.39 5.30 0.84
CA LEU A 36 5.46 5.26 1.97
C LEU A 36 5.78 4.12 2.94
N THR A 37 5.58 4.39 4.24
CA THR A 37 5.58 3.38 5.29
C THR A 37 4.31 2.52 5.20
N LEU A 38 4.31 1.38 5.91
CA LEU A 38 3.14 0.50 5.92
C LEU A 38 1.88 1.21 6.43
N SER A 39 2.01 2.04 7.47
CA SER A 39 0.88 2.79 8.02
C SER A 39 0.30 3.79 7.02
N GLU A 40 1.17 4.51 6.30
CA GLU A 40 0.73 5.47 5.27
C GLU A 40 0.03 4.77 4.10
N LEU A 41 0.53 3.60 3.66
CA LEU A 41 -0.15 2.79 2.65
C LEU A 41 -1.55 2.34 3.09
N ILE A 42 -1.73 2.00 4.37
CA ILE A 42 -3.03 1.65 4.93
C ILE A 42 -3.97 2.86 4.92
N GLU A 43 -3.47 4.04 5.30
CA GLU A 43 -4.26 5.27 5.28
C GLU A 43 -4.72 5.64 3.87
N GLU A 44 -3.83 5.60 2.88
CA GLU A 44 -4.18 5.86 1.48
C GLU A 44 -5.19 4.84 0.95
N TYR A 45 -5.00 3.56 1.27
CA TYR A 45 -5.96 2.52 0.88
C TYR A 45 -7.35 2.77 1.49
N ASN A 46 -7.41 3.15 2.77
CA ASN A 46 -8.68 3.45 3.43
C ASN A 46 -9.36 4.68 2.81
N LYS A 47 -8.61 5.73 2.46
CA LYS A 47 -9.17 6.90 1.77
C LYS A 47 -9.81 6.51 0.44
N ILE A 48 -9.09 5.78 -0.40
CA ILE A 48 -9.60 5.35 -1.72
C ILE A 48 -10.78 4.40 -1.58
N SER A 49 -10.73 3.47 -0.62
CA SER A 49 -11.84 2.57 -0.34
C SER A 49 -13.10 3.31 0.12
N LEU A 50 -12.96 4.46 0.79
CA LEU A 50 -14.10 5.29 1.19
C LEU A 50 -14.63 6.13 0.03
N GLU A 51 -13.76 6.60 -0.86
CA GLU A 51 -14.15 7.39 -2.05
C GLU A 51 -14.81 6.55 -3.14
N THR A 52 -14.41 5.28 -3.31
CA THR A 52 -14.97 4.37 -4.33
C THR A 52 -16.38 3.87 -3.99
N ASN A 53 -16.81 3.95 -2.72
CA ASN A 53 -18.14 3.51 -2.26
C ASN A 53 -19.19 4.64 -2.23
N ARG A 54 -18.94 5.76 -2.91
CA ARG A 54 -19.80 6.95 -2.94
C ARG A 54 -20.32 7.24 -4.33
#